data_AF-A0A6P0S783-F1
#
_entry.id   AF-A0A6P0S783-F1
#
_cell.length_a   1.000
_cell.length_b   1.000
_cell.length_c   1.000
_cell.angle_alpha   90.00
_cell.angle_beta   90.00
_cell.angle_gamma   90.00
#
_symmetry.space_group_name_H-M   'P 1'
#
loop_
_entity.id
_entity.type
_entity.pdbx_description
1 polymer ?
#
loop_
_entity_poly.entity_id
_entity_poly.type
_entity_poly.pdbx_seq_one_letter_code
_entity_poly.pdbx_strand_id
1 'polypeptide(L)'
;MIQGFFGEKGELLFEIDLIAADGSIISVNALLDTGFTEWLAMDTQDVESLGWSYLDKQEMRTARGDTRFNVYQGTVIFDRQELTIPVLCRREVPEILMGLLWLETRRLVVDRKAAVLRLEED
;
A
#
# COMPACT_ATOMS: atom_id res chain seq x y z
N MET A 1 10.84 13.46 -0.59
CA MET A 1 9.74 13.93 0.30
C MET A 1 8.44 13.75 -0.44
N ILE A 2 7.52 12.99 0.14
CA ILE A 2 6.23 12.66 -0.46
C ILE A 2 5.15 13.33 0.37
N GLN A 3 4.31 14.13 -0.26
CA GLN A 3 3.20 14.79 0.39
C GLN A 3 1.99 13.85 0.38
N GLY A 4 1.37 13.68 1.54
CA GLY A 4 0.07 13.02 1.66
C GLY A 4 -1.04 14.04 1.91
N PHE A 5 -2.26 13.53 2.03
CA PHE A 5 -3.42 14.33 2.41
C PHE A 5 -4.33 13.56 3.37
N PHE A 6 -5.12 14.32 4.15
CA PHE A 6 -6.09 13.72 5.06
C PHE A 6 -7.41 13.43 4.34
N GLY A 7 -7.92 12.22 4.49
CA GLY A 7 -9.28 11.88 4.05
C GLY A 7 -10.36 12.52 4.94
N GLU A 8 -11.63 12.33 4.58
CA GLU A 8 -12.77 12.93 5.29
C GLU A 8 -12.87 12.47 6.75
N LYS A 9 -12.45 11.24 7.05
CA LYS A 9 -12.43 10.69 8.41
C LYS A 9 -11.06 10.85 9.06
N GLY A 10 -10.15 11.56 8.39
CA GLY A 10 -8.78 11.75 8.80
C GLY A 10 -7.86 10.57 8.44
N GLU A 11 -8.24 9.78 7.44
CA GLU A 11 -7.35 8.80 6.79
C GLU A 11 -6.01 9.45 6.41
N LEU A 12 -4.92 8.69 6.47
CA LEU A 12 -3.60 9.13 6.02
C LEU A 12 -3.39 8.61 4.60
N LEU A 13 -3.66 9.45 3.59
CA LEU A 13 -3.63 9.03 2.20
C LEU A 13 -2.36 9.49 1.50
N PHE A 14 -1.76 8.58 0.74
CA PHE A 14 -0.62 8.87 -0.14
C PHE A 14 -0.93 8.38 -1.55
N GLU A 15 -0.62 9.20 -2.55
CA GLU A 15 -0.68 8.78 -3.95
C GLU A 15 0.54 7.88 -4.24
N ILE A 16 0.27 6.72 -4.85
CA ILE A 16 1.28 5.82 -5.38
C ILE A 16 0.90 5.44 -6.81
N ASP A 17 1.90 5.13 -7.62
CA ASP A 17 1.65 4.58 -8.94
C ASP A 17 1.82 3.06 -8.92
N LEU A 18 0.87 2.36 -9.53
CA LEU A 18 0.95 0.93 -9.79
C LEU A 18 1.33 0.70 -11.24
N ILE A 19 2.26 -0.21 -11.50
CA ILE A 19 2.68 -0.59 -12.85
C ILE A 19 2.07 -1.95 -13.18
N ALA A 20 1.16 -2.00 -14.15
CA ALA A 20 0.58 -3.24 -14.66
C ALA A 20 1.59 -4.03 -15.51
N ALA A 21 1.31 -5.31 -15.73
CA ALA A 21 2.19 -6.21 -16.50
C ALA A 21 2.35 -5.82 -17.98
N ASP A 22 1.43 -5.02 -18.51
CA ASP A 22 1.53 -4.44 -19.87
C ASP A 22 2.32 -3.12 -19.91
N GLY A 23 2.82 -2.64 -18.76
CA GLY A 23 3.54 -1.39 -18.60
C GLY A 23 2.65 -0.16 -18.36
N SER A 24 1.32 -0.32 -18.31
CA SER A 24 0.41 0.77 -17.96
C SER A 24 0.63 1.24 -16.53
N ILE A 25 0.55 2.56 -16.31
CA ILE A 25 0.72 3.18 -15.00
C ILE A 25 -0.63 3.71 -14.51
N ILE A 26 -1.00 3.35 -13.29
CA ILE A 26 -2.26 3.75 -12.65
C ILE A 26 -1.94 4.40 -11.30
N SER A 27 -2.23 5.69 -11.17
CA SER A 27 -2.10 6.43 -9.91
C SER A 27 -3.31 6.17 -9.02
N VAL A 28 -3.06 5.80 -7.76
CA VAL A 28 -4.09 5.48 -6.78
C VAL A 28 -3.77 6.12 -5.43
N ASN A 29 -4.80 6.40 -4.64
CA ASN A 29 -4.64 6.81 -3.26
C ASN A 29 -4.61 5.57 -2.36
N ALA A 30 -3.51 5.36 -1.65
CA ALA A 30 -3.36 4.30 -0.67
C ALA A 30 -3.50 4.85 0.75
N LEU A 31 -4.22 4.11 1.60
CA LEU A 31 -4.36 4.38 3.02
C LEU A 31 -3.15 3.84 3.77
N LEU A 32 -2.37 4.72 4.40
CA LEU A 32 -1.32 4.30 5.33
C LEU A 32 -1.96 3.80 6.63
N ASP A 33 -1.89 2.48 6.83
CA ASP A 33 -2.36 1.79 8.03
C ASP A 33 -1.17 1.38 8.90
N THR A 34 -0.95 2.10 9.99
CA THR A 34 0.13 1.79 10.94
C THR A 34 -0.12 0.52 11.76
N GLY A 35 -1.31 -0.08 11.67
CA GLY A 35 -1.62 -1.40 12.22
C GLY A 35 -1.31 -2.54 11.25
N PHE A 36 -0.94 -2.24 10.00
CA PHE A 36 -0.61 -3.21 8.97
C PHE A 36 0.91 -3.31 8.77
N THR A 37 1.47 -4.51 8.96
CA THR A 37 2.92 -4.71 9.09
C THR A 37 3.63 -5.08 7.79
N GLU A 38 2.94 -5.09 6.65
CA GLU A 38 3.48 -5.53 5.35
C GLU A 38 3.60 -4.34 4.38
N TRP A 39 3.93 -4.57 3.11
CA TRP A 39 4.11 -3.49 2.13
C TRP A 39 2.77 -2.92 1.66
N LEU A 40 1.98 -3.74 0.98
CA LEU A 40 0.69 -3.36 0.43
C LEU A 40 -0.35 -4.46 0.64
N ALA A 41 -1.61 -4.06 0.82
CA ALA A 41 -2.75 -4.95 0.66
C ALA A 41 -3.75 -4.41 -0.36
N MET A 42 -4.30 -5.29 -1.19
CA MET A 42 -5.18 -4.93 -2.30
C MET A 42 -6.29 -5.98 -2.52
N ASP A 43 -7.35 -5.60 -3.24
CA ASP A 43 -8.33 -6.56 -3.70
C ASP A 43 -7.70 -7.52 -4.74
N THR A 44 -8.01 -8.80 -4.62
CA THR A 44 -7.48 -9.81 -5.55
C THR A 44 -7.89 -9.56 -6.99
N GLN A 45 -9.10 -9.05 -7.25
CA GLN A 45 -9.57 -8.77 -8.61
C GLN A 45 -8.78 -7.63 -9.26
N ASP A 46 -8.47 -6.59 -8.48
CA ASP A 46 -7.67 -5.46 -8.96
C ASP A 46 -6.27 -5.94 -9.32
N VAL A 47 -5.64 -6.73 -8.45
CA VAL A 47 -4.30 -7.29 -8.68
C VAL A 47 -4.26 -8.24 -9.88
N GLU A 48 -5.28 -9.07 -10.05
CA GLU A 48 -5.43 -9.93 -11.24
C GLU A 48 -5.61 -9.09 -12.51
N SER A 49 -6.34 -7.97 -12.44
CA SER A 49 -6.53 -7.06 -13.58
C SER A 49 -5.25 -6.33 -13.99
N LEU A 50 -4.35 -6.06 -13.03
CA LEU A 50 -3.00 -5.54 -13.28
C LEU A 50 -2.07 -6.58 -13.91
N GLY A 51 -2.47 -7.86 -13.96
CA GLY A 51 -1.67 -8.95 -14.51
C GLY A 51 -0.46 -9.31 -13.64
N TRP A 52 -0.46 -8.94 -12.36
CA TRP A 52 0.63 -9.26 -11.45
C TRP A 52 0.75 -10.77 -11.20
N SER A 53 1.99 -11.23 -11.00
CA SER A 53 2.28 -12.65 -10.86
C SER A 53 1.97 -13.15 -9.45
N TYR A 54 1.20 -14.22 -9.35
CA TYR A 54 0.99 -14.91 -8.08
C TYR A 54 2.30 -15.55 -7.59
N LEU A 55 2.62 -15.38 -6.31
CA LEU A 55 3.81 -15.93 -5.67
C LEU A 55 3.46 -17.10 -4.75
N ASP A 56 2.63 -16.87 -3.74
CA ASP A 56 2.32 -17.87 -2.69
C ASP A 56 1.06 -17.50 -1.88
N LYS A 57 0.82 -18.20 -0.76
CA LYS A 57 -0.13 -17.82 0.29
C LYS A 57 0.57 -17.58 1.61
N GLN A 58 0.12 -16.58 2.35
CA GLN A 58 0.60 -16.26 3.68
C GLN A 58 -0.54 -16.37 4.69
N GLU A 59 -0.30 -17.09 5.79
CA GLU A 59 -1.20 -17.05 6.96
C GLU A 59 -0.82 -15.85 7.84
N MET A 60 -1.82 -15.08 8.24
CA MET A 60 -1.64 -13.92 9.11
C MET A 60 -2.71 -13.89 10.19
N ARG A 61 -2.31 -13.44 11.38
CA ARG A 61 -3.24 -13.15 12.46
C ARG A 61 -3.72 -11.71 12.34
N THR A 62 -4.99 -11.56 11.99
CA THR A 62 -5.67 -10.26 11.93
C THR A 62 -6.42 -9.98 13.22
N ALA A 63 -7.00 -8.78 13.36
CA ALA A 63 -7.93 -8.47 14.44
C ALA A 63 -9.17 -9.40 14.46
N ARG A 64 -9.49 -10.06 13.35
CA ARG A 64 -10.60 -11.03 13.23
C ARG A 64 -10.15 -12.49 13.39
N GLY A 65 -8.90 -12.72 13.79
CA GLY A 65 -8.29 -14.04 13.90
C GLY A 65 -7.41 -14.41 12.71
N ASP A 66 -7.06 -15.68 12.62
CA ASP A 66 -6.16 -16.20 11.59
C ASP A 66 -6.85 -16.17 10.22
N THR A 67 -6.15 -15.65 9.22
CA THR A 67 -6.65 -15.46 7.87
C THR A 67 -5.54 -15.78 6.87
N ARG A 68 -5.93 -16.29 5.70
CA ARG A 68 -5.01 -16.54 4.60
C ARG A 68 -5.13 -15.45 3.55
N PHE A 69 -3.99 -14.95 3.12
CA PHE A 69 -3.86 -13.99 2.03
C PHE A 69 -3.12 -14.66 0.87
N ASN A 70 -3.51 -14.33 -0.35
CA ASN A 70 -2.68 -14.62 -1.51
C ASN A 70 -1.57 -13.57 -1.58
N VAL A 71 -0.39 -13.94 -2.02
CA VAL A 71 0.75 -13.03 -2.20
C VAL A 71 1.02 -12.92 -3.68
N TYR A 72 1.07 -11.70 -4.19
CA TYR A 72 1.43 -11.40 -5.58
C TYR A 72 2.70 -10.55 -5.60
N GLN A 73 3.43 -10.62 -6.71
CA GLN A 73 4.55 -9.73 -6.99
C GLN A 73 4.01 -8.47 -7.66
N GLY A 74 3.95 -7.37 -6.92
CA GLY A 74 3.53 -6.08 -7.43
C GLY A 74 4.71 -5.19 -7.81
N THR A 75 4.48 -4.29 -8.77
CA THR A 75 5.45 -3.26 -9.16
C THR A 75 4.81 -1.89 -8.97
N VAL A 76 5.48 -1.02 -8.22
CA VAL A 76 4.97 0.31 -7.87
C VAL A 76 6.03 1.37 -8.11
N ILE A 77 5.61 2.61 -8.40
CA ILE A 77 6.49 3.77 -8.33
C ILE A 77 6.19 4.50 -7.02
N PHE A 78 7.20 4.60 -6.18
CA PHE A 78 7.15 5.30 -4.91
C PHE A 78 8.38 6.19 -4.78
N ASP A 79 8.18 7.47 -4.50
CA ASP A 79 9.26 8.48 -4.50
C ASP A 79 10.08 8.50 -5.79
N ARG A 80 9.42 8.33 -6.95
CA ARG A 80 10.05 8.25 -8.28
C ARG A 80 10.97 7.04 -8.49
N GLN A 81 10.90 6.05 -7.61
CA GLN A 81 11.62 4.79 -7.74
C GLN A 81 10.65 3.67 -8.04
N GLU A 82 10.96 2.88 -9.07
CA GLU A 82 10.26 1.64 -9.36
C GLU A 82 10.72 0.55 -8.38
N LEU A 83 9.78 -0.06 -7.69
CA LEU A 83 10.01 -1.08 -6.67
C LEU A 83 9.14 -2.31 -6.96
N THR A 84 9.75 -3.48 -6.86
CA THR A 84 9.05 -4.77 -6.89
C THR A 84 8.90 -5.28 -5.47
N ILE A 85 7.65 -5.46 -5.01
CA ILE A 85 7.31 -5.78 -3.62
C ILE A 85 6.26 -6.90 -3.54
N PRO A 86 6.21 -7.68 -2.44
CA PRO A 86 5.10 -8.58 -2.19
C PRO A 86 3.84 -7.79 -1.83
N VAL A 87 2.71 -8.18 -2.39
CA VAL A 87 1.39 -7.55 -2.16
C VAL A 87 0.42 -8.60 -1.63
N LEU A 88 -0.16 -8.33 -0.47
CA LEU A 88 -1.15 -9.19 0.15
C LEU A 88 -2.53 -8.95 -0.44
N CYS A 89 -3.16 -10.04 -0.88
CA CYS A 89 -4.38 -9.97 -1.64
C CYS A 89 -5.46 -10.81 -0.99
N ARG A 90 -6.64 -10.22 -0.88
CA ARG A 90 -7.88 -10.92 -0.50
C ARG A 90 -9.06 -10.26 -1.21
N ARG A 91 -10.14 -11.00 -1.42
CA ARG A 91 -11.39 -10.40 -1.92
C ARG A 91 -11.99 -9.47 -0.86
N GLU A 92 -12.68 -8.45 -1.33
CA GLU A 92 -13.41 -7.47 -0.52
C GLU A 92 -12.51 -6.60 0.36
N VAL A 93 -11.27 -6.34 -0.11
CA VAL A 93 -10.42 -5.29 0.49
C VAL A 93 -10.86 -3.95 -0.13
N PRO A 94 -11.50 -3.06 0.64
CA PRO A 94 -12.18 -1.89 0.06
C PRO A 94 -11.21 -0.76 -0.34
N GLU A 95 -10.03 -0.73 0.26
CA GLU A 95 -9.04 0.34 0.13
C GLU A 95 -7.66 -0.30 -0.08
N ILE A 96 -6.82 0.30 -0.92
CA ILE A 96 -5.42 -0.11 -1.02
C ILE A 96 -4.72 0.31 0.27
N LEU A 97 -4.20 -0.65 1.03
CA LEU A 97 -3.49 -0.38 2.27
C LEU A 97 -1.99 -0.29 2.01
N MET A 98 -1.36 0.73 2.57
CA MET A 98 0.08 0.91 2.70
C MET A 98 0.47 0.62 4.14
N GLY A 99 1.41 -0.30 4.36
CA GLY A 99 1.79 -0.71 5.71
C GLY A 99 3.10 -0.12 6.22
N LEU A 100 3.57 -0.65 7.35
CA LEU A 100 4.71 -0.12 8.09
C LEU A 100 6.07 -0.35 7.41
N LEU A 101 6.20 -1.29 6.47
CA LEU A 101 7.50 -1.56 5.83
C LEU A 101 8.04 -0.35 5.05
N TRP A 102 7.14 0.52 4.57
CA TRP A 102 7.53 1.80 3.98
C TRP A 102 8.25 2.73 4.96
N LEU A 103 8.00 2.58 6.26
CA LEU A 103 8.59 3.41 7.31
C LEU A 103 9.96 2.90 7.79
N GLU A 104 10.47 1.79 7.24
CA GLU A 104 11.84 1.35 7.50
C GLU A 104 12.88 2.29 6.89
N THR A 105 12.50 3.02 5.84
CA THR A 105 13.36 3.98 5.12
C THR A 105 12.81 5.39 5.09
N ARG A 106 11.57 5.59 5.58
CA ARG A 106 10.87 6.87 5.53
C ARG A 106 10.37 7.27 6.90
N ARG A 107 10.49 8.55 7.23
CA ARG A 107 9.88 9.13 8.42
C ARG A 107 8.47 9.62 8.14
N LEU A 108 7.48 9.06 8.83
CA LEU A 108 6.12 9.60 8.84
C LEU A 108 6.02 10.84 9.72
N VAL A 109 5.55 11.95 9.14
CA VAL A 109 5.23 13.17 9.86
C VAL A 109 3.75 13.48 9.71
N VAL A 110 3.04 13.53 10.83
CA VAL A 110 1.61 13.84 10.90
C VAL A 110 1.42 14.97 11.90
N ASP A 111 0.95 16.12 11.42
CA ASP A 111 0.48 17.23 12.25
C ASP A 111 -0.86 17.73 11.71
N ARG A 112 -1.95 17.34 12.38
CA ARG A 112 -3.32 17.74 12.02
C ARG A 112 -3.55 19.24 12.20
N LYS A 113 -2.93 19.87 13.20
CA LYS A 113 -3.12 21.31 13.46
C LYS A 113 -2.47 22.16 12.38
N ALA A 114 -1.33 21.69 11.88
CA ALA A 114 -0.61 22.34 10.78
C ALA A 114 -1.03 21.82 9.39
N ALA A 115 -1.99 20.89 9.31
CA ALA A 115 -2.38 20.20 8.07
C ALA A 115 -1.20 19.56 7.31
N VAL A 116 -0.24 19.00 8.05
CA VAL A 116 0.94 18.32 7.50
C VAL A 116 0.74 16.81 7.55
N LEU A 117 0.83 16.17 6.38
CA LEU A 117 1.03 14.73 6.24
C LEU A 117 2.09 14.50 5.18
N ARG A 118 3.20 13.85 5.55
CA ARG A 118 4.32 13.60 4.64
C ARG A 118 5.17 12.41 5.05
N LEU A 119 5.82 11.82 4.05
CA LEU A 119 6.91 10.86 4.22
C LEU A 119 8.22 11.53 3.80
N GLU A 120 9.21 11.49 4.69
CA GLU A 120 10.51 12.14 4.50
C GLU A 120 11.64 11.11 4.50
N GLU A 121 12.75 11.44 3.82
CA GLU A 121 14.02 10.77 4.06
C GLU A 121 14.61 11.25 5.39
N ASP A 122 15.36 10.39 6.06
CA ASP A 122 16.14 10.75 7.25
C ASP A 122 17.31 11.69 6.91
#